data_AF-A0A7J0H2H7-F1
#
_entry.id   AF-A0A7J0H2H7-F1
#
_cell.length_a   1.000
_cell.length_b   1.000
_cell.length_c   1.000
_cell.angle_alpha   90.00
_cell.angle_beta   90.00
_cell.angle_gamma   90.00
#
_symmetry.space_group_name_H-M   'P 1'
#
loop_
_entity.id
_entity.type
_entity.pdbx_description
1 polymer ?
#
loop_
_entity_poly.entity_id
_entity_poly.type
_entity_poly.pdbx_seq_one_letter_code
_entity_poly.pdbx_strand_id
1 'polypeptide(L)'
;MPGEVAAMWEDLLCQAAITAEEKFYCPFRDCSAMLVNDDDGGEGITECECPVCHRLFCARCYVPWHVGVGCEEFGSLGEDERGREDLLVRELARSQSWRKCPHCKFYVEKTEGCLHMTCRCGFQFCYACGATWSQTHGSCQP
;
A
#
# COMPACT_ATOMS: atom_id res chain seq x y z
N MET A 1 -4.09 45.45 24.34
CA MET A 1 -4.67 44.43 23.43
C MET A 1 -3.95 44.67 22.12
N PRO A 2 -3.20 43.75 21.48
CA PRO A 2 -3.92 42.71 20.74
C PRO A 2 -3.07 41.58 20.08
N GLY A 3 -1.79 41.35 20.38
CA GLY A 3 -0.93 40.56 19.48
C GLY A 3 -1.36 39.10 19.35
N GLU A 4 -1.53 38.44 20.49
CA GLU A 4 -2.06 37.07 20.57
C GLU A 4 -3.51 36.98 20.11
N VAL A 5 -4.31 38.00 20.40
CA VAL A 5 -5.71 38.06 19.97
C VAL A 5 -5.77 38.16 18.45
N ALA A 6 -5.02 39.07 17.84
CA ALA A 6 -4.95 39.25 16.39
C ALA A 6 -4.49 37.97 15.67
N ALA A 7 -3.42 37.31 16.16
CA ALA A 7 -2.97 36.03 15.63
C ALA A 7 -4.05 34.94 15.72
N MET A 8 -4.79 34.89 16.84
CA MET A 8 -5.88 33.94 17.04
C MET A 8 -7.08 34.23 16.12
N TRP A 9 -7.40 35.50 15.86
CA TRP A 9 -8.43 35.90 14.89
C TRP A 9 -8.00 35.59 13.44
N GLU A 10 -6.73 35.81 13.09
CA GLU A 10 -6.17 35.43 11.79
C GLU A 10 -6.25 33.92 11.56
N ASP A 11 -5.85 33.12 12.55
CA ASP A 11 -5.96 31.65 12.50
C ASP A 11 -7.44 31.19 12.37
N LEU A 12 -8.36 31.81 13.12
CA LEU A 12 -9.79 31.51 13.00
C LEU A 12 -10.34 31.82 11.60
N LEU A 13 -9.92 32.93 10.99
CA LEU A 13 -10.34 33.33 9.66
C LEU A 13 -9.79 32.37 8.59
N CYS A 14 -8.52 31.97 8.71
CA CYS A 14 -7.92 30.95 7.84
C CYS A 14 -8.66 29.60 7.96
N GLN A 15 -8.97 29.17 9.18
CA GLN A 15 -9.70 27.91 9.41
C GLN A 15 -11.16 28.00 8.94
N ALA A 16 -11.81 29.15 9.06
CA ALA A 16 -13.19 29.36 8.62
C ALA A 16 -13.33 29.41 7.09
N ALA A 17 -12.27 29.79 6.38
CA ALA A 17 -12.24 29.83 4.92
C ALA A 17 -12.21 28.43 4.28
N ILE A 18 -11.66 27.43 4.99
CA ILE A 18 -11.57 26.05 4.51
C ILE A 18 -12.84 25.29 4.93
N THR A 19 -13.56 24.75 3.95
CA THR A 19 -14.77 23.95 4.21
C THR A 19 -14.44 22.63 4.90
N ALA A 20 -15.45 22.00 5.53
CA ALA A 20 -15.24 20.71 6.18
C ALA A 20 -14.90 19.59 5.19
N GLU A 21 -15.29 19.74 3.92
CA GLU A 21 -15.10 18.78 2.83
C GLU A 21 -13.67 18.83 2.27
N GLU A 22 -12.97 19.97 2.45
CA GLU A 22 -11.57 20.17 2.05
C GLU A 22 -10.59 19.74 3.17
N LYS A 23 -11.07 19.46 4.38
CA LYS A 23 -10.24 19.09 5.53
C LYS A 23 -10.15 17.59 5.70
N PHE A 24 -8.93 17.11 5.85
CA PHE A 24 -8.67 15.75 6.31
C PHE A 24 -7.58 15.74 7.38
N TYR A 25 -7.33 14.56 7.96
CA TYR A 25 -6.33 14.42 9.02
C TYR A 25 -5.27 13.41 8.61
N CYS A 26 -4.04 13.67 9.08
CA CYS A 26 -2.94 12.74 8.97
C CYS A 26 -3.35 11.36 9.53
N PRO A 27 -3.18 10.26 8.78
CA PRO A 27 -3.66 8.94 9.19
C PRO A 27 -2.84 8.31 10.33
N PHE A 28 -1.69 8.89 10.65
CA PHE A 28 -0.85 8.46 11.74
C PHE A 28 -1.41 9.00 13.07
N ARG A 29 -1.84 8.10 13.95
CA ARG A 29 -2.51 8.40 15.23
C ARG A 29 -1.68 9.28 16.17
N ASP A 30 -0.37 9.20 16.07
CA ASP A 30 0.60 10.00 16.84
C ASP A 30 0.86 11.39 16.24
N CYS A 31 0.34 11.67 15.03
CA CYS A 31 0.43 12.97 14.37
C CYS A 31 -0.95 13.65 14.32
N SER A 32 -1.91 13.05 13.62
CA SER A 32 -3.27 13.58 13.41
C SER A 32 -3.35 15.06 13.03
N ALA A 33 -2.31 15.61 12.40
CA ALA A 33 -2.31 16.98 11.89
C ALA A 33 -3.46 17.18 10.89
N MET A 34 -4.11 18.34 10.94
CA MET A 34 -5.10 18.76 9.95
C MET A 34 -4.37 19.09 8.64
N LEU A 35 -4.90 18.60 7.53
CA LEU A 35 -4.40 18.79 6.17
C LEU A 35 -5.55 19.27 5.28
N VAL A 36 -5.20 19.99 4.22
CA VAL A 36 -6.16 20.52 3.24
C VAL A 36 -5.97 19.77 1.93
N ASN A 37 -7.09 19.35 1.34
CA ASN A 37 -7.08 18.71 0.03
C ASN A 37 -7.15 19.78 -1.05
N ASP A 38 -5.99 20.14 -1.58
CA ASP A 38 -5.84 21.12 -2.67
C ASP A 38 -5.95 20.45 -4.06
N ASP A 39 -6.49 19.22 -4.15
CA ASP A 39 -6.60 18.48 -5.41
C ASP A 39 -7.72 19.05 -6.31
N ASP A 40 -7.33 19.66 -7.43
CA ASP A 40 -8.21 20.22 -8.46
C ASP A 40 -8.94 19.13 -9.32
N GLY A 41 -8.97 17.88 -8.86
CA GLY A 41 -9.65 16.77 -9.53
C GLY A 41 -8.87 16.19 -10.72
N GLY A 42 -7.54 16.29 -10.71
CA GLY A 42 -6.70 15.61 -11.69
C GLY A 42 -6.55 14.11 -11.38
N GLU A 43 -6.25 13.28 -12.38
CA GLU A 43 -5.82 11.87 -12.18
C GLU A 43 -4.38 11.80 -11.60
N GLY A 44 -4.11 12.64 -10.60
CA GLY A 44 -2.79 12.93 -10.06
C GLY A 44 -2.37 12.01 -8.91
N ILE A 45 -1.06 11.94 -8.72
CA ILE A 45 -0.31 11.13 -7.77
C ILE A 45 -1.02 11.03 -6.41
N THR A 46 -1.38 9.80 -6.01
CA THR A 46 -2.00 9.56 -4.69
C THR A 46 -1.00 9.53 -3.54
N GLU A 47 0.30 9.50 -3.83
CA GLU A 47 1.37 9.54 -2.83
C GLU A 47 1.52 10.98 -2.30
N CYS A 48 1.37 11.17 -0.99
CA CYS A 48 1.51 12.47 -0.34
C CYS A 48 2.35 12.35 0.92
N GLU A 49 3.08 13.41 1.27
CA GLU A 49 3.87 13.51 2.49
C GLU A 49 3.19 14.44 3.49
N CYS A 50 3.09 14.01 4.76
CA CYS A 50 2.59 14.90 5.81
C CYS A 50 3.64 15.96 6.16
N PRO A 51 3.35 17.28 6.09
CA PRO A 51 4.32 18.34 6.39
C PRO A 51 4.72 18.42 7.88
N VAL A 52 4.00 17.75 8.77
CA VAL A 52 4.26 17.76 10.22
C VAL A 52 5.14 16.59 10.64
N CYS A 53 4.84 15.38 10.15
CA CYS A 53 5.56 14.16 10.57
C CYS A 53 6.38 13.51 9.46
N HIS A 54 6.40 14.08 8.25
CA HIS A 54 7.18 13.65 7.10
C HIS A 54 6.97 12.20 6.67
N ARG A 55 5.82 11.62 7.02
CA ARG A 55 5.44 10.26 6.64
C ARG A 55 4.53 10.28 5.43
N LEU A 56 4.78 9.33 4.52
CA LEU A 56 4.00 9.14 3.32
C LEU A 56 2.65 8.50 3.62
N PHE A 57 1.62 8.97 2.95
CA PHE A 57 0.26 8.44 3.00
C PHE A 57 -0.40 8.51 1.62
N CYS A 58 -1.49 7.76 1.47
CA CYS A 58 -2.32 7.81 0.28
C CYS A 58 -3.40 8.89 0.43
N ALA A 59 -3.40 9.93 -0.41
CA ALA A 59 -4.40 11.00 -0.40
C ALA A 59 -5.81 10.54 -0.81
N ARG A 60 -5.91 9.42 -1.53
CA ARG A 60 -7.20 8.83 -1.93
C ARG A 60 -7.80 7.92 -0.85
N CYS A 61 -6.96 7.11 -0.21
CA CYS A 61 -7.40 6.13 0.78
C CYS A 61 -7.32 6.65 2.23
N TYR A 62 -6.61 7.75 2.48
CA TYR A 62 -6.35 8.31 3.81
C TYR A 62 -5.75 7.29 4.79
N VAL A 63 -4.76 6.52 4.31
CA VAL A 63 -4.04 5.48 5.07
C VAL A 63 -2.53 5.63 4.85
N PRO A 64 -1.68 5.02 5.70
CA PRO A 64 -0.24 4.95 5.43
C PRO A 64 0.04 4.47 4.00
N TRP A 65 1.09 5.01 3.39
CA TRP A 65 1.38 4.75 1.98
C TRP A 65 1.57 3.27 1.68
N HIS A 66 0.89 2.79 0.64
CA HIS A 66 0.89 1.39 0.23
C HIS A 66 1.75 1.17 -1.01
N VAL A 67 3.07 1.15 -0.81
CA VAL A 67 4.09 0.95 -1.85
C VAL A 67 3.80 -0.29 -2.71
N GLY A 68 3.94 -0.15 -4.03
CA GLY A 68 3.83 -1.28 -4.96
C GLY A 68 2.42 -1.86 -5.12
N VAL A 69 1.41 -1.25 -4.50
CA VAL A 69 0.02 -1.72 -4.47
C VAL A 69 -0.91 -0.57 -4.83
N GLY A 70 -1.79 -0.77 -5.81
CA GLY A 70 -2.80 0.23 -6.17
C GLY A 70 -3.90 0.33 -5.11
N CYS A 71 -4.64 1.45 -5.06
CA CYS A 71 -5.69 1.67 -4.06
C CYS A 71 -6.76 0.56 -4.05
N GLU A 72 -7.17 0.08 -5.23
CA GLU A 72 -8.16 -0.99 -5.38
C GLU A 72 -7.64 -2.33 -4.82
N GLU A 73 -6.41 -2.69 -5.20
CA GLU A 73 -5.73 -3.89 -4.71
C GLU A 73 -5.55 -3.82 -3.18
N PHE A 74 -5.10 -2.68 -2.65
CA PHE A 74 -4.95 -2.45 -1.22
C PHE A 74 -6.28 -2.62 -0.46
N GLY A 75 -7.38 -2.12 -1.03
CA GLY A 75 -8.72 -2.28 -0.47
C GLY A 75 -9.19 -3.74 -0.37
N SER A 76 -8.65 -4.62 -1.22
CA SER A 76 -8.97 -6.06 -1.23
C SER A 76 -8.09 -6.92 -0.29
N LEU A 77 -6.96 -6.39 0.21
CA LEU A 77 -6.06 -7.13 1.10
C LEU A 77 -6.68 -7.35 2.49
N GLY A 78 -6.32 -8.45 3.15
CA GLY A 78 -6.61 -8.66 4.57
C GLY A 78 -5.85 -7.68 5.47
N GLU A 79 -6.30 -7.46 6.71
CA GLU A 79 -5.59 -6.58 7.65
C GLU A 79 -4.16 -7.06 7.93
N ASP A 80 -3.95 -8.37 7.94
CA ASP A 80 -2.67 -9.05 8.11
C ASP A 80 -1.73 -8.94 6.90
N GLU A 81 -2.21 -8.43 5.77
CA GLU A 81 -1.40 -8.21 4.55
C GLU A 81 -1.17 -6.72 4.24
N ARG A 82 -1.72 -5.81 5.04
CA ARG A 82 -1.61 -4.34 4.86
C ARG A 82 -0.48 -3.71 5.66
N GLY A 83 0.25 -4.49 6.45
CA GLY A 83 1.41 -4.01 7.19
C GLY A 83 2.48 -3.47 6.26
N ARG A 84 3.22 -2.45 6.72
CA ARG A 84 4.32 -1.86 5.92
C ARG A 84 5.33 -2.91 5.49
N GLU A 85 5.68 -3.82 6.38
CA GLU A 85 6.62 -4.91 6.12
C GLU A 85 6.06 -5.90 5.09
N ASP A 86 4.77 -6.23 5.17
CA ASP A 86 4.10 -7.12 4.22
C ASP A 86 4.08 -6.54 2.81
N LEU A 87 3.79 -5.24 2.69
CA LEU A 87 3.80 -4.51 1.42
C LEU A 87 5.21 -4.44 0.83
N LEU A 88 6.24 -4.22 1.65
CA LEU A 88 7.64 -4.25 1.20
C LEU A 88 8.05 -5.65 0.71
N VAL A 89 7.67 -6.70 1.42
CA VAL A 89 7.91 -8.09 0.98
C VAL A 89 7.16 -8.39 -0.31
N ARG A 90 5.93 -7.91 -0.47
CA ARG A 90 5.14 -8.07 -1.70
C ARG A 90 5.82 -7.39 -2.88
N GLU A 91 6.28 -6.15 -2.72
CA GLU A 91 6.97 -5.41 -3.77
C GLU A 91 8.29 -6.10 -4.16
N LEU A 92 9.08 -6.53 -3.16
CA LEU A 92 10.29 -7.31 -3.42
C LEU A 92 9.96 -8.59 -4.19
N ALA A 93 8.93 -9.33 -3.77
CA ALA A 93 8.50 -10.54 -4.45
C ALA A 93 8.07 -10.30 -5.90
N ARG A 94 7.42 -9.17 -6.20
CA ARG A 94 7.09 -8.77 -7.57
C ARG A 94 8.35 -8.52 -8.39
N SER A 95 9.29 -7.73 -7.85
CA SER A 95 10.54 -7.38 -8.54
C SER A 95 11.40 -8.61 -8.86
N GLN A 96 11.41 -9.60 -7.96
CA GLN A 96 12.16 -10.85 -8.10
C GLN A 96 11.37 -11.99 -8.73
N SER A 97 10.12 -11.75 -9.16
CA SER A 97 9.22 -12.79 -9.69
C SER A 97 9.06 -14.01 -8.76
N TRP A 98 9.01 -13.77 -7.45
CA TRP A 98 8.73 -14.78 -6.43
C TRP A 98 7.25 -15.18 -6.44
N ARG A 99 6.97 -16.47 -6.20
CA ARG A 99 5.60 -17.03 -6.22
C ARG A 99 5.14 -17.38 -4.82
N LYS A 100 3.89 -17.06 -4.45
CA LYS A 100 3.27 -17.67 -3.26
C LYS A 100 2.94 -19.15 -3.53
N CYS A 101 3.22 -20.02 -2.58
CA CYS A 101 2.75 -21.40 -2.61
C CYS A 101 1.21 -21.43 -2.55
N PRO A 102 0.52 -22.18 -3.42
CA PRO A 102 -0.94 -22.24 -3.42
C PRO A 102 -1.52 -22.79 -2.11
N HIS A 103 -0.79 -23.68 -1.44
CA HIS A 103 -1.22 -24.36 -0.22
C HIS A 103 -0.92 -23.53 1.05
N CYS A 104 0.34 -23.18 1.31
CA CYS A 104 0.74 -22.50 2.55
C CYS A 104 0.96 -20.99 2.41
N LYS A 105 0.80 -20.41 1.22
CA LYS A 105 0.90 -18.97 0.92
C LYS A 105 2.28 -18.32 1.15
N PHE A 106 3.29 -19.04 1.62
CA PHE A 106 4.66 -18.54 1.68
C PHE A 106 5.25 -18.27 0.30
N TYR A 107 6.06 -17.21 0.20
CA TYR A 107 6.84 -16.93 -1.00
C TYR A 107 7.91 -17.99 -1.23
N VAL A 108 8.07 -18.37 -2.49
CA VAL A 108 9.03 -19.34 -2.99
C VAL A 108 9.82 -18.64 -4.10
N GLU A 109 11.14 -18.64 -3.95
CA GLU A 109 12.09 -18.17 -4.95
C GLU A 109 12.50 -19.33 -5.87
N LYS A 110 12.53 -19.07 -7.18
CA LYS A 110 13.10 -19.98 -8.17
C LYS A 110 14.50 -19.48 -8.57
N THR A 111 15.53 -20.25 -8.25
CA THR A 111 16.90 -19.94 -8.65
C THR A 111 17.17 -20.37 -10.09
N GLU A 112 16.98 -21.65 -10.41
CA GLU A 112 17.28 -22.22 -11.74
C GLU A 112 16.34 -23.41 -12.06
N GLY A 113 16.37 -23.89 -13.31
CA GLY A 113 15.73 -25.15 -13.70
C GLY A 113 14.24 -25.06 -14.09
N CYS A 114 13.54 -26.19 -13.91
CA CYS A 114 12.18 -26.47 -14.39
C CYS A 114 11.09 -25.62 -13.69
N LEU A 115 9.90 -25.56 -14.29
CA LEU A 115 8.71 -24.96 -13.68
C LEU A 115 8.09 -25.83 -12.58
N HIS A 116 8.48 -27.10 -12.44
CA HIS A 116 8.05 -27.93 -11.32
C HIS A 116 8.77 -27.52 -10.04
N MET A 117 8.03 -27.05 -9.04
CA MET A 117 8.56 -26.68 -7.73
C MET A 117 7.91 -27.47 -6.61
N THR A 118 8.71 -27.77 -5.59
CA THR A 118 8.25 -28.36 -4.33
C THR A 118 8.45 -27.34 -3.21
N CYS A 119 7.36 -26.91 -2.57
CA CYS A 119 7.42 -26.00 -1.44
C CYS A 119 7.99 -26.72 -0.19
N ARG A 120 8.49 -25.96 0.78
CA ARG A 120 8.91 -26.47 2.10
C ARG A 120 7.79 -27.19 2.86
N CYS A 121 6.52 -26.88 2.56
CA CYS A 121 5.37 -27.61 3.11
C CYS A 121 5.08 -28.96 2.41
N GLY A 122 5.88 -29.34 1.40
CA GLY A 122 5.72 -30.56 0.61
C GLY A 122 4.82 -30.43 -0.61
N PHE A 123 4.09 -29.31 -0.77
CA PHE A 123 3.20 -29.11 -1.91
C PHE A 123 3.96 -28.88 -3.21
N GLN A 124 3.58 -29.61 -4.26
CA GLN A 124 4.19 -29.51 -5.58
C GLN A 124 3.31 -28.71 -6.53
N PHE A 125 3.88 -27.72 -7.19
CA PHE A 125 3.14 -26.80 -8.06
C PHE A 125 3.98 -26.33 -9.23
N CYS A 126 3.31 -25.87 -10.28
CA CYS A 126 3.95 -25.19 -11.39
C CYS A 126 4.27 -23.75 -10.99
N TYR A 127 5.53 -23.34 -11.09
CA TYR A 127 5.94 -21.98 -10.80
C TYR A 127 5.20 -21.01 -11.73
N ALA A 128 5.15 -21.22 -13.04
CA ALA A 128 4.57 -20.27 -13.99
C ALA A 128 3.11 -19.90 -13.70
N CYS A 129 2.25 -20.88 -13.39
CA CYS A 129 0.80 -20.65 -13.23
C CYS A 129 0.27 -20.83 -11.80
N GLY A 130 1.08 -21.37 -10.87
CA GLY A 130 0.64 -21.67 -9.51
C GLY A 130 -0.32 -22.86 -9.39
N ALA A 131 -0.58 -23.63 -10.45
CA ALA A 131 -1.44 -24.81 -10.37
C ALA A 131 -0.72 -26.00 -9.71
N THR A 132 -1.48 -26.90 -9.09
CA THR A 132 -0.97 -28.17 -8.56
C THR A 132 -0.25 -28.95 -9.66
N TRP A 133 0.93 -29.49 -9.35
CA TRP A 133 1.67 -30.29 -10.31
C TRP A 133 0.99 -31.65 -10.50
N SER A 134 0.69 -32.01 -11.75
CA SER A 134 0.12 -33.30 -12.13
C SER A 134 0.80 -33.80 -13.41
N GLN A 135 0.67 -35.10 -13.72
CA GLN A 135 1.29 -35.70 -14.90
C GLN A 135 0.80 -35.07 -16.23
N THR A 136 -0.37 -34.45 -16.24
CA THR A 136 -0.93 -33.76 -17.42
C THR A 136 -0.52 -32.30 -17.52
N HIS A 137 0.16 -31.74 -16.51
CA HIS A 137 0.56 -30.35 -16.44
C HIS A 137 1.93 -30.12 -17.11
N GLY A 138 2.03 -30.39 -18.42
CA GLY A 138 3.29 -30.42 -19.17
C GLY A 138 3.60 -29.24 -20.11
N SER A 139 2.65 -28.31 -20.33
CA SER A 139 2.75 -27.30 -21.41
C SER A 139 2.87 -25.85 -20.97
N CYS A 140 3.07 -25.56 -19.68
CA CYS A 140 3.27 -24.19 -19.24
C CYS A 140 4.63 -23.67 -19.71
N GLN A 141 4.63 -22.47 -20.30
CA GLN A 141 5.85 -21.73 -20.63
C GLN A 141 6.07 -20.60 -19.60
N PRO A 142 7.32 -20.15 -19.40
CA PRO A 142 7.67 -19.08 -18.47
C PRO A 142 7.01 -17.74 -18.83
#